data_AF-A0A9W7BNU8-F1
#
_entry.id   AF-A0A9W7BNU8-F1
#
_cell.length_a   1.000
_cell.length_b   1.000
_cell.length_c   1.000
_cell.angle_alpha   90.00
_cell.angle_beta   90.00
_cell.angle_gamma   90.00
#
_symmetry.space_group_name_H-M   'P 1'
#
loop_
_entity.id
_entity.type
_entity.pdbx_description
1 polymer ?
#
loop_
_entity_poly.entity_id
_entity_poly.type
_entity_poly.pdbx_seq_one_letter_code
_entity_poly.pdbx_strand_id
1 'polypeptide(L)'
;MMVQKLLIFTFVLLLTTTRGYHSSSLPRRQLHRRGFVSTLSTLTIGSAALIGSAALPSYAAIDVSSLRTEGTPVVVVDSSRETINLAGVTYTKAAMILQLAEQTSSMEGMMKVSAEEASTLSKFERIARGVKGEGLGVIDRSGLTRSVDVLVENSKLATIAPSAALRLREIPRILASSKGDMTSDEYTAVAAEYVRARDDLKGAFDALPDDEKEEGLKIVRIFRTKDAEKEVLGGERRRN
;
A
#
# COMPACT_ATOMS: atom_id res chain seq x y z
N MET A 1 -13.81 -13.06 -11.54
CA MET A 1 -13.93 -12.42 -10.21
C MET A 1 -12.58 -12.01 -9.61
N MET A 2 -11.60 -11.56 -10.40
CA MET A 2 -10.24 -11.24 -9.91
C MET A 2 -9.94 -9.73 -9.83
N VAL A 3 -10.85 -8.86 -10.27
CA VAL A 3 -10.61 -7.42 -10.41
C VAL A 3 -10.82 -6.63 -9.10
N GLN A 4 -11.56 -7.20 -8.14
CA GLN A 4 -11.94 -6.51 -6.89
C GLN A 4 -10.79 -6.37 -5.88
N LYS A 5 -9.77 -7.24 -5.93
CA LYS A 5 -8.60 -7.17 -5.02
C LYS A 5 -7.55 -6.14 -5.44
N LEU A 6 -7.58 -5.68 -6.69
CA LEU A 6 -6.60 -4.72 -7.20
C LEU A 6 -6.83 -3.31 -6.64
N LEU A 7 -8.08 -2.93 -6.33
CA LEU A 7 -8.44 -1.58 -5.88
C LEU A 7 -7.98 -1.25 -4.44
N ILE A 8 -7.95 -2.24 -3.55
CA ILE A 8 -7.40 -2.06 -2.19
C ILE A 8 -5.89 -1.84 -2.27
N PHE A 9 -5.21 -2.48 -3.23
CA PHE A 9 -3.80 -2.26 -3.49
C PHE A 9 -3.53 -0.88 -4.10
N THR A 10 -4.43 -0.38 -4.96
CA THR A 10 -4.29 0.97 -5.54
C THR A 10 -4.28 2.04 -4.47
N PHE A 11 -5.04 1.93 -3.38
CA PHE A 11 -5.09 2.98 -2.35
C PHE A 11 -3.79 3.08 -1.54
N VAL A 12 -3.11 1.95 -1.28
CA VAL A 12 -1.79 1.95 -0.62
C VAL A 12 -0.68 2.34 -1.60
N LEU A 13 -0.79 1.95 -2.87
CA LEU A 13 0.18 2.35 -3.90
C LEU A 13 0.08 3.86 -4.24
N LEU A 14 -1.13 4.44 -4.29
CA LEU A 14 -1.35 5.86 -4.62
C LEU A 14 -0.79 6.81 -3.55
N LEU A 15 -0.70 6.36 -2.29
CA LEU A 15 -0.07 7.12 -1.20
C LEU A 15 1.46 7.16 -1.30
N THR A 16 2.08 6.35 -2.16
CA THR A 16 3.54 6.28 -2.32
C THR A 16 4.08 6.97 -3.59
N THR A 17 3.22 7.40 -4.51
CA THR A 17 3.64 7.90 -5.83
C THR A 17 3.73 9.43 -5.97
N THR A 18 3.49 10.22 -4.91
CA THR A 18 3.60 11.70 -4.97
C THR A 18 4.98 12.25 -4.61
N ARG A 19 6.05 11.44 -4.63
CA ARG A 19 7.43 11.94 -4.54
C ARG A 19 8.14 11.75 -5.88
N GLY A 20 8.41 12.88 -6.53
CA GLY A 20 8.82 12.99 -7.93
C GLY A 20 10.01 12.11 -8.32
N TYR A 21 9.81 11.28 -9.34
CA TYR A 21 10.89 10.69 -10.11
C TYR A 21 11.39 11.71 -11.14
N HIS A 22 12.54 12.32 -10.84
CA HIS A 22 13.37 12.96 -11.86
C HIS A 22 13.90 11.87 -12.79
N SER A 23 13.39 11.86 -14.02
CA SER A 23 13.86 11.00 -15.11
C SER A 23 15.24 11.48 -15.57
N SER A 24 16.30 10.76 -15.22
CA SER A 24 17.61 10.90 -15.84
C SER A 24 17.77 9.88 -16.97
N SER A 25 18.07 10.41 -18.14
CA SER A 25 18.27 9.69 -19.40
C SER A 25 19.49 8.76 -19.34
N LEU A 26 19.31 7.51 -19.75
CA LEU A 26 20.41 6.55 -19.99
C LEU A 26 21.11 6.85 -21.32
N PRO A 27 22.46 6.84 -21.38
CA PRO A 27 23.16 6.87 -22.65
C PRO A 27 23.30 5.46 -23.26
N ARG A 28 23.22 5.46 -24.59
CA ARG A 28 23.34 4.33 -25.54
C ARG A 28 24.65 3.56 -25.39
N ARG A 29 24.56 2.24 -25.43
CA ARG A 29 25.67 1.29 -25.65
C ARG A 29 26.44 1.63 -26.93
N GLN A 30 27.77 1.67 -26.85
CA GLN A 30 28.65 1.29 -27.95
C GLN A 30 29.68 0.26 -27.44
N LEU A 31 29.76 -0.84 -28.17
CA LEU A 31 30.82 -1.85 -28.08
C LEU A 31 32.13 -1.26 -28.60
N HIS A 32 33.25 -1.48 -27.89
CA HIS A 32 34.49 -1.98 -28.51
C HIS A 32 35.53 -2.40 -27.44
N ARG A 33 36.35 -3.36 -27.86
CA ARG A 33 37.40 -4.15 -27.19
C ARG A 33 38.59 -3.35 -26.61
N ARG A 34 39.21 -3.98 -25.58
CA ARG A 34 40.65 -4.02 -25.19
C ARG A 34 41.27 -2.84 -24.42
N GLY A 35 41.68 -3.14 -23.18
CA GLY A 35 43.09 -3.10 -22.74
C GLY A 35 43.67 -1.83 -22.10
N PHE A 36 44.22 -2.03 -20.89
CA PHE A 36 45.42 -1.37 -20.32
C PHE A 36 45.34 0.03 -19.66
N VAL A 37 45.67 0.02 -18.35
CA VAL A 37 46.50 0.93 -17.53
C VAL A 37 45.99 2.32 -17.07
N SER A 38 45.99 2.44 -15.74
CA SER A 38 46.23 3.59 -14.84
C SER A 38 46.68 4.92 -15.43
N THR A 39 46.04 6.02 -14.99
CA THR A 39 46.71 7.11 -14.22
C THR A 39 45.71 8.13 -13.67
N LEU A 40 46.05 8.64 -12.49
CA LEU A 40 45.52 9.84 -11.81
C LEU A 40 45.47 11.08 -12.71
N SER A 41 44.47 11.92 -12.50
CA SER A 41 44.56 13.38 -12.67
C SER A 41 43.42 14.08 -11.92
N THR A 42 43.79 14.77 -10.85
CA THR A 42 43.08 15.91 -10.26
C THR A 42 42.99 17.03 -11.29
N LEU A 43 41.81 17.63 -11.47
CA LEU A 43 41.71 18.98 -12.02
C LEU A 43 40.57 19.76 -11.38
N THR A 44 40.95 20.89 -10.80
CA THR A 44 40.12 21.91 -10.15
C THR A 44 39.86 23.02 -11.15
N ILE A 45 38.61 23.30 -11.51
CA ILE A 45 38.12 24.52 -12.18
C ILE A 45 36.66 24.65 -11.69
N GLY A 46 36.18 25.70 -11.03
CA GLY A 46 36.30 27.12 -11.33
C GLY A 46 34.91 27.62 -11.75
N SER A 47 34.27 28.42 -10.90
CA SER A 47 32.87 28.87 -10.94
C SER A 47 32.46 29.63 -12.21
N ALA A 48 31.18 29.52 -12.60
CA ALA A 48 30.46 30.60 -13.29
C ALA A 48 28.95 30.50 -13.00
N ALA A 49 28.41 31.57 -12.43
CA ALA A 49 26.99 31.80 -12.24
C ALA A 49 26.32 32.20 -13.56
N LEU A 50 25.12 31.66 -13.81
CA LEU A 50 24.15 32.28 -14.72
C LEU A 50 22.75 32.13 -14.10
N ILE A 51 22.29 33.23 -13.52
CA ILE A 51 20.91 33.45 -13.08
C ILE A 51 20.10 33.74 -14.34
N GLY A 52 19.32 32.76 -14.79
CA GLY A 52 18.32 32.93 -15.83
C GLY A 52 16.93 33.03 -15.22
N SER A 53 16.40 34.24 -15.10
CA SER A 53 15.01 34.49 -14.71
C SER A 53 14.06 34.05 -15.83
N ALA A 54 13.40 32.90 -15.66
CA ALA A 54 12.28 32.51 -16.50
C ALA A 54 10.98 33.07 -15.91
N ALA A 55 10.31 33.94 -16.68
CA ALA A 55 8.98 34.44 -16.39
C ALA A 55 7.98 33.28 -16.37
N LEU A 56 7.28 33.11 -15.24
CA LEU A 56 6.18 32.16 -15.10
C LEU A 56 4.96 32.67 -15.88
N PRO A 57 4.26 31.82 -16.66
CA PRO A 57 2.97 32.19 -17.20
C PRO A 57 1.95 32.32 -16.06
N SER A 58 1.30 33.49 -16.00
CA SER A 58 0.15 33.75 -15.14
C SER A 58 -0.97 32.77 -15.50
N TYR A 59 -1.16 31.73 -14.68
CA TYR A 59 -2.35 30.88 -14.77
C TYR A 59 -3.54 31.71 -14.31
N ALA A 60 -4.50 31.86 -15.23
CA ALA A 60 -5.83 32.39 -14.93
C ALA A 60 -6.43 31.62 -13.75
N ALA A 61 -6.99 32.36 -12.80
CA ALA A 61 -7.73 31.84 -11.68
C ALA A 61 -8.85 30.92 -12.19
N ILE A 62 -8.74 29.62 -11.90
CA ILE A 62 -9.85 28.69 -12.06
C ILE A 62 -10.79 29.01 -10.89
N ASP A 63 -11.96 29.56 -11.23
CA ASP A 63 -13.07 29.73 -10.30
C ASP A 63 -13.61 28.35 -9.92
N VAL A 64 -13.24 27.89 -8.71
CA VAL A 64 -13.65 26.59 -8.16
C VAL A 64 -14.93 26.69 -7.31
N SER A 65 -15.65 27.82 -7.37
CA SER A 65 -16.80 28.11 -6.50
C SER A 65 -18.04 27.24 -6.76
N SER A 66 -17.98 26.28 -7.68
CA SER A 66 -19.09 25.39 -8.03
C SER A 66 -18.86 23.90 -7.74
N LEU A 67 -17.74 23.51 -7.11
CA LEU A 67 -17.60 22.15 -6.56
C LEU A 67 -18.41 22.02 -5.26
N ARG A 68 -19.72 21.98 -5.43
CA ARG A 68 -20.68 21.58 -4.41
C ARG A 68 -20.39 20.12 -4.07
N THR A 69 -19.58 19.90 -3.04
CA THR A 69 -19.40 18.59 -2.40
C THR A 69 -20.75 18.20 -1.82
N GLU A 70 -21.49 17.37 -2.56
CA GLU A 70 -22.63 16.65 -2.00
C GLU A 70 -22.16 15.97 -0.72
N GLY A 71 -22.84 16.33 0.37
CA GLY A 71 -22.33 16.15 1.73
C GLY A 71 -21.85 14.74 1.98
N THR A 72 -20.55 14.59 2.23
CA THR A 72 -20.06 13.49 3.03
C THR A 72 -20.89 13.48 4.31
N PRO A 73 -21.63 12.39 4.62
CA PRO A 73 -22.40 12.33 5.84
C PRO A 73 -21.43 12.57 6.99
N VAL A 74 -21.63 13.67 7.69
CA VAL A 74 -20.89 14.00 8.90
C VAL A 74 -21.37 13.00 9.93
N VAL A 75 -20.64 11.90 10.06
CA VAL A 75 -20.79 11.02 11.21
C VAL A 75 -20.36 11.89 12.39
N VAL A 76 -21.33 12.35 13.17
CA VAL A 76 -21.07 13.08 14.42
C VAL A 76 -20.53 12.05 15.39
N VAL A 77 -19.22 11.82 15.33
CA VAL A 77 -18.50 10.97 16.28
C VAL A 77 -18.37 11.78 17.57
N ASP A 78 -18.74 11.17 18.69
CA ASP A 78 -18.58 11.78 20.01
C ASP A 78 -17.10 12.14 20.24
N SER A 79 -16.80 13.43 20.40
CA SER A 79 -15.45 13.98 20.54
C SER A 79 -14.68 13.45 21.75
N SER A 80 -15.35 12.74 22.67
CA SER A 80 -14.72 12.10 23.82
C SER A 80 -13.99 10.80 23.48
N ARG A 81 -14.24 10.19 22.31
CA ARG A 81 -13.63 8.93 21.89
C ARG A 81 -12.38 9.17 21.04
N GLU A 82 -11.34 8.38 21.29
CA GLU A 82 -10.10 8.45 20.50
C GLU A 82 -10.38 8.06 19.04
N THR A 83 -10.23 9.03 18.14
CA THR A 83 -10.45 8.84 16.70
C THR A 83 -9.12 8.78 15.93
N ILE A 84 -9.12 7.99 14.85
CA ILE A 84 -7.97 7.79 13.97
C ILE A 84 -8.32 8.32 12.59
N ASN A 85 -7.64 9.39 12.16
CA ASN A 85 -7.78 9.94 10.83
C ASN A 85 -6.82 9.25 9.86
N LEU A 86 -7.37 8.53 8.89
CA LEU A 86 -6.60 7.87 7.84
C LEU A 86 -7.12 8.30 6.47
N ALA A 87 -6.25 8.95 5.68
CA ALA A 87 -6.56 9.43 4.33
C ALA A 87 -7.83 10.31 4.23
N GLY A 88 -8.05 11.17 5.24
CA GLY A 88 -9.22 12.06 5.29
C GLY A 88 -10.52 11.37 5.76
N VAL A 89 -10.45 10.11 6.18
CA VAL A 89 -11.56 9.39 6.78
C VAL A 89 -11.28 9.18 8.27
N THR A 90 -12.24 9.55 9.11
CA THR A 90 -12.18 9.36 10.56
C THR A 90 -12.74 7.99 10.92
N TYR A 91 -11.93 7.19 11.60
CA TYR A 91 -12.30 5.87 12.12
C TYR A 91 -12.35 5.91 13.64
N THR A 92 -13.30 5.18 14.23
CA THR A 92 -13.19 4.77 15.63
C THR A 92 -12.16 3.64 15.75
N LYS A 93 -11.62 3.43 16.95
CA LYS A 93 -10.70 2.32 17.24
C LYS A 93 -11.28 0.97 16.79
N ALA A 94 -12.53 0.70 17.15
CA ALA A 94 -13.24 -0.52 16.77
C ALA A 94 -13.36 -0.69 15.24
N ALA A 95 -13.74 0.38 14.53
CA ALA A 95 -13.83 0.35 13.07
C ALA A 95 -12.48 0.10 12.40
N MET A 96 -11.40 0.72 12.92
CA MET A 96 -10.04 0.52 12.43
C MET A 96 -9.59 -0.93 12.61
N ILE A 97 -9.82 -1.53 13.79
CA ILE A 97 -9.46 -2.94 14.05
C ILE A 97 -10.18 -3.87 13.08
N LEU A 98 -11.49 -3.68 12.86
CA LEU A 98 -12.27 -4.48 11.91
C LEU A 98 -11.76 -4.34 10.47
N GLN A 99 -11.46 -3.11 10.04
CA GLN A 99 -10.91 -2.84 8.70
C GLN A 99 -9.55 -3.54 8.51
N LEU A 100 -8.69 -3.47 9.51
CA LEU A 100 -7.38 -4.14 9.49
C LEU A 100 -7.53 -5.67 9.52
N ALA A 101 -8.51 -6.21 10.24
CA ALA A 101 -8.79 -7.64 10.26
C ALA A 101 -9.23 -8.16 8.87
N GLU A 102 -10.06 -7.39 8.16
CA GLU A 102 -10.46 -7.71 6.79
C GLU A 102 -9.27 -7.62 5.82
N GLN A 103 -8.48 -6.54 5.91
CA GLN A 103 -7.30 -6.35 5.06
C GLN A 103 -6.27 -7.46 5.28
N THR A 104 -5.97 -7.81 6.54
CA THR A 104 -5.04 -8.90 6.88
C THR A 104 -5.55 -10.26 6.37
N SER A 105 -6.85 -10.53 6.46
CA SER A 105 -7.44 -11.75 5.88
C SER A 105 -7.33 -11.81 4.35
N SER A 106 -7.46 -10.66 3.67
CA SER A 106 -7.26 -10.59 2.22
C SER A 106 -5.81 -10.85 1.84
N MET A 107 -4.87 -10.24 2.57
CA MET A 107 -3.43 -10.45 2.37
C MET A 107 -3.02 -11.90 2.63
N GLU A 108 -3.52 -12.52 3.70
CA GLU A 108 -3.34 -13.96 3.97
C GLU A 108 -3.74 -14.81 2.76
N GLY A 109 -4.94 -14.59 2.23
CA GLY A 109 -5.44 -15.34 1.08
C GLY A 109 -4.56 -15.16 -0.16
N MET A 110 -4.07 -13.96 -0.40
CA MET A 110 -3.13 -13.70 -1.51
C MET A 110 -1.79 -14.42 -1.30
N MET A 111 -1.24 -14.41 -0.08
CA MET A 111 0.01 -15.11 0.22
C MET A 111 -0.14 -16.63 0.04
N LYS A 112 -1.26 -17.22 0.47
CA LYS A 112 -1.54 -18.66 0.26
C LYS A 112 -1.59 -19.04 -1.21
N VAL A 113 -2.31 -18.26 -2.02
CA VAL A 113 -2.37 -18.47 -3.48
C VAL A 113 -0.98 -18.34 -4.11
N SER A 114 -0.22 -17.31 -3.71
CA SER A 114 1.16 -17.13 -4.19
C SER A 114 2.11 -18.26 -3.77
N ALA A 115 1.91 -18.84 -2.58
CA ALA A 115 2.68 -20.01 -2.13
C ALA A 115 2.42 -21.23 -3.02
N GLU A 116 1.15 -21.51 -3.31
CA GLU A 116 0.75 -22.60 -4.20
C GLU A 116 1.33 -22.41 -5.61
N GLU A 117 1.19 -21.21 -6.18
CA GLU A 117 1.71 -20.89 -7.50
C GLU A 117 3.24 -20.95 -7.56
N ALA A 118 3.94 -20.52 -6.50
CA ALA A 118 5.39 -20.63 -6.41
C ALA A 118 5.89 -22.08 -6.34
N SER A 119 5.06 -23.00 -5.84
CA SER A 119 5.40 -24.43 -5.74
C SER A 119 5.06 -25.24 -6.99
N THR A 120 4.05 -24.81 -7.76
CA THR A 120 3.48 -25.59 -8.87
C THR A 120 3.86 -25.07 -10.24
N LEU A 121 4.13 -23.77 -10.38
CA LEU A 121 4.34 -23.13 -11.67
C LEU A 121 5.79 -22.69 -11.83
N SER A 122 6.32 -22.82 -13.04
CA SER A 122 7.61 -22.23 -13.40
C SER A 122 7.53 -20.69 -13.37
N LYS A 123 8.69 -20.03 -13.22
CA LYS A 123 8.77 -18.55 -13.25
C LYS A 123 8.14 -17.96 -14.51
N PHE A 124 8.29 -18.60 -15.66
CA PHE A 124 7.71 -18.12 -16.92
C PHE A 124 6.19 -18.23 -16.94
N GLU A 125 5.61 -19.33 -16.45
CA GLU A 125 4.15 -19.52 -16.37
C GLU A 125 3.51 -18.55 -15.38
N ARG A 126 4.18 -18.30 -14.25
CA ARG A 126 3.78 -17.27 -13.27
C ARG A 126 3.71 -15.89 -13.92
N ILE A 127 4.75 -15.50 -14.65
CA ILE A 127 4.77 -14.25 -15.42
C ILE A 127 3.64 -14.20 -16.46
N ALA A 128 3.43 -15.29 -17.22
CA ALA A 128 2.39 -15.38 -18.25
C ALA A 128 0.97 -15.26 -17.69
N ARG A 129 0.72 -15.78 -16.48
CA ARG A 129 -0.56 -15.65 -15.77
C ARG A 129 -0.76 -14.29 -15.09
N GLY A 130 0.23 -13.40 -15.16
CA GLY A 130 0.21 -12.13 -14.43
C GLY A 130 0.40 -12.30 -12.92
N VAL A 131 0.77 -13.50 -12.48
CA VAL A 131 1.12 -13.87 -11.11
C VAL A 131 2.61 -13.62 -10.94
N LYS A 132 3.00 -12.35 -10.91
CA LYS A 132 4.36 -11.99 -11.28
C LYS A 132 5.39 -12.47 -10.23
N GLY A 133 6.47 -13.07 -10.72
CA GLY A 133 7.76 -13.19 -10.02
C GLY A 133 8.73 -12.05 -10.35
N GLU A 134 8.54 -11.32 -11.45
CA GLU A 134 9.25 -10.09 -11.83
C GLU A 134 8.32 -9.23 -12.73
N GLY A 135 8.14 -7.93 -12.42
CA GLY A 135 7.37 -6.95 -13.23
C GLY A 135 6.32 -6.10 -12.46
N LEU A 136 5.74 -5.07 -13.12
CA LEU A 136 4.72 -4.17 -12.55
C LEU A 136 3.50 -4.94 -11.99
N GLY A 137 3.42 -5.16 -10.68
CA GLY A 137 2.32 -5.89 -10.02
C GLY A 137 2.71 -7.08 -9.14
N VAL A 138 4.00 -7.45 -9.06
CA VAL A 138 4.50 -8.40 -8.04
C VAL A 138 4.39 -7.74 -6.67
N ILE A 139 3.93 -8.48 -5.64
CA ILE A 139 4.26 -8.13 -4.26
C ILE A 139 5.72 -8.49 -4.05
N ASP A 140 6.61 -7.57 -4.43
CA ASP A 140 8.04 -7.72 -4.18
C ASP A 140 8.30 -7.77 -2.67
N ARG A 141 9.35 -8.46 -2.27
CA ARG A 141 9.83 -8.52 -0.88
C ARG A 141 9.95 -7.13 -0.27
N SER A 142 10.55 -6.19 -1.00
CA SER A 142 10.72 -4.80 -0.54
C SER A 142 9.39 -4.04 -0.47
N GLY A 143 8.48 -4.32 -1.41
CA GLY A 143 7.13 -3.76 -1.45
C GLY A 143 6.27 -4.25 -0.28
N LEU A 144 6.36 -5.54 0.05
CA LEU A 144 5.65 -6.15 1.16
C LEU A 144 6.15 -5.60 2.50
N THR A 145 7.47 -5.57 2.72
CA THR A 145 8.07 -4.98 3.92
C THR A 145 7.61 -3.53 4.11
N ARG A 146 7.75 -2.70 3.07
CA ARG A 146 7.30 -1.30 3.13
C ARG A 146 5.79 -1.19 3.38
N SER A 147 4.99 -2.04 2.74
CA SER A 147 3.53 -2.01 2.92
C SER A 147 3.13 -2.38 4.34
N VAL A 148 3.82 -3.33 4.97
CA VAL A 148 3.59 -3.70 6.37
C VAL A 148 3.98 -2.56 7.30
N ASP A 149 5.15 -1.95 7.08
CA ASP A 149 5.62 -0.82 7.90
C ASP A 149 4.63 0.35 7.83
N VAL A 150 4.22 0.74 6.62
CA VAL A 150 3.23 1.80 6.39
C VAL A 150 1.88 1.46 7.03
N LEU A 151 1.44 0.20 6.94
CA LEU A 151 0.19 -0.24 7.56
C LEU A 151 0.27 -0.11 9.08
N VAL A 152 1.34 -0.59 9.71
CA VAL A 152 1.50 -0.55 11.16
C VAL A 152 1.61 0.90 11.67
N GLU A 153 2.35 1.75 10.97
CA GLU A 153 2.56 3.15 11.34
C GLU A 153 1.29 4.00 11.14
N ASN A 154 0.70 3.99 9.94
CA ASN A 154 -0.41 4.88 9.62
C ASN A 154 -1.71 4.52 10.35
N SER A 155 -1.91 3.25 10.68
CA SER A 155 -3.10 2.81 11.42
C SER A 155 -2.95 2.95 12.94
N LYS A 156 -1.78 3.39 13.43
CA LYS A 156 -1.42 3.40 14.85
C LYS A 156 -1.63 2.03 15.51
N LEU A 157 -1.37 0.94 14.77
CA LEU A 157 -1.70 -0.42 15.20
C LEU A 157 -1.03 -0.79 16.52
N ALA A 158 0.20 -0.31 16.74
CA ALA A 158 0.95 -0.53 17.96
C ALA A 158 0.25 0.03 19.22
N THR A 159 -0.62 1.03 19.07
CA THR A 159 -1.41 1.60 20.17
C THR A 159 -2.72 0.83 20.37
N ILE A 160 -3.41 0.51 19.28
CA ILE A 160 -4.77 -0.06 19.35
C ILE A 160 -4.81 -1.58 19.56
N ALA A 161 -3.85 -2.30 18.98
CA ALA A 161 -3.71 -3.76 19.10
C ALA A 161 -2.22 -4.15 19.04
N PRO A 162 -1.48 -3.96 20.15
CA PRO A 162 -0.02 -4.14 20.20
C PRO A 162 0.45 -5.54 19.74
N SER A 163 -0.27 -6.59 20.12
CA SER A 163 0.05 -7.98 19.75
C SER A 163 0.02 -8.17 18.23
N ALA A 164 -1.01 -7.67 17.55
CA ALA A 164 -1.12 -7.73 16.10
C ALA A 164 0.00 -6.94 15.40
N ALA A 165 0.38 -5.78 15.94
CA ALA A 165 1.52 -5.01 15.42
C ALA A 165 2.84 -5.78 15.53
N LEU A 166 3.05 -6.53 16.63
CA LEU A 166 4.23 -7.38 16.78
C LEU A 166 4.25 -8.50 15.73
N ARG A 167 3.13 -9.20 15.51
CA ARG A 167 3.01 -10.24 14.47
C ARG A 167 3.35 -9.72 13.09
N LEU A 168 2.76 -8.58 12.71
CA LEU A 168 3.03 -7.99 11.40
C LEU A 168 4.50 -7.57 11.25
N ARG A 169 5.14 -7.08 12.32
CA ARG A 169 6.58 -6.76 12.32
C ARG A 169 7.50 -7.97 12.19
N GLU A 170 7.01 -9.20 12.36
CA GLU A 170 7.79 -10.40 12.04
C GLU A 170 7.90 -10.63 10.52
N ILE A 171 6.97 -10.13 9.71
CA ILE A 171 7.00 -10.31 8.25
C ILE A 171 8.31 -9.78 7.64
N PRO A 172 8.75 -8.53 7.89
CA PRO A 172 10.05 -8.06 7.43
C PRO A 172 11.24 -8.92 7.90
N ARG A 173 11.15 -9.54 9.08
CA ARG A 173 12.23 -10.37 9.64
C ARG A 173 12.32 -11.71 8.91
N ILE A 174 11.18 -12.36 8.64
CA ILE A 174 11.10 -13.56 7.80
C ILE A 174 11.76 -13.27 6.45
N LEU A 175 11.42 -12.11 5.87
CA LEU A 175 11.90 -11.68 4.57
C LEU A 175 13.35 -11.17 4.55
N ALA A 176 13.97 -10.87 5.70
CA ALA A 176 15.36 -10.40 5.71
C ALA A 176 16.38 -11.52 5.42
N SER A 177 15.97 -12.78 5.57
CA SER A 177 16.86 -13.96 5.57
C SER A 177 17.35 -14.39 4.18
N SER A 178 16.65 -14.01 3.11
CA SER A 178 16.97 -14.45 1.75
C SER A 178 16.90 -13.31 0.73
N LYS A 179 17.49 -13.53 -0.45
CA LYS A 179 17.55 -12.55 -1.55
C LYS A 179 16.87 -13.10 -2.79
N GLY A 180 16.30 -12.20 -3.59
CA GLY A 180 15.58 -12.53 -4.81
C GLY A 180 14.09 -12.81 -4.57
N ASP A 181 13.48 -13.50 -5.52
CA ASP A 181 12.06 -13.83 -5.53
C ASP A 181 11.66 -14.56 -4.25
N MET A 182 10.46 -14.27 -3.73
CA MET A 182 9.93 -14.99 -2.58
C MET A 182 9.65 -16.45 -2.94
N THR A 183 10.09 -17.34 -2.05
CA THR A 183 9.86 -18.79 -2.12
C THR A 183 8.47 -19.17 -1.61
N SER A 184 8.01 -20.37 -1.93
CA SER A 184 6.72 -20.90 -1.42
C SER A 184 6.69 -20.96 0.11
N ASP A 185 7.80 -21.36 0.73
CA ASP A 185 7.93 -21.42 2.19
C ASP A 185 7.83 -20.02 2.83
N GLU A 186 8.44 -19.01 2.22
CA GLU A 186 8.34 -17.62 2.69
C GLU A 186 6.91 -17.09 2.57
N TYR A 187 6.22 -17.33 1.45
CA TYR A 187 4.81 -16.96 1.32
C TYR A 187 3.94 -17.64 2.39
N THR A 188 4.20 -18.93 2.65
CA THR A 188 3.48 -19.70 3.68
C THR A 188 3.75 -19.14 5.09
N ALA A 189 4.99 -18.82 5.40
CA ALA A 189 5.38 -18.22 6.68
C ALA A 189 4.74 -16.83 6.87
N VAL A 190 4.75 -15.99 5.85
CA VAL A 190 4.09 -14.68 5.87
C VAL A 190 2.57 -14.84 6.03
N ALA A 191 1.95 -15.79 5.34
CA ALA A 191 0.52 -16.07 5.49
C ALA A 191 0.19 -16.46 6.95
N ALA A 192 1.04 -17.25 7.60
CA ALA A 192 0.87 -17.63 9.00
C ALA A 192 0.93 -16.42 9.94
N GLU A 193 1.83 -15.46 9.72
CA GLU A 193 1.86 -14.22 10.50
C GLU A 193 0.63 -13.34 10.26
N TYR A 194 0.08 -13.29 9.04
CA TYR A 194 -1.20 -12.62 8.80
C TYR A 194 -2.38 -13.28 9.53
N VAL A 195 -2.42 -14.61 9.60
CA VAL A 195 -3.44 -15.34 10.40
C VAL A 195 -3.33 -14.94 11.87
N ARG A 196 -2.12 -15.03 12.44
CA ARG A 196 -1.88 -14.70 13.85
C ARG A 196 -2.23 -13.24 14.15
N ALA A 197 -1.86 -12.32 13.27
CA ALA A 197 -2.22 -10.91 13.40
C ALA A 197 -3.74 -10.70 13.35
N ARG A 198 -4.47 -11.40 12.47
CA ARG A 198 -5.93 -11.34 12.41
C ARG A 198 -6.57 -11.85 13.71
N ASP A 199 -6.06 -12.94 14.25
CA ASP A 199 -6.57 -13.51 15.50
C ASP A 199 -6.30 -12.57 16.69
N ASP A 200 -5.12 -11.94 16.73
CA ASP A 200 -4.78 -10.90 17.72
C ASP A 200 -5.66 -9.65 17.56
N LEU A 201 -5.99 -9.23 16.32
CA LEU A 201 -6.94 -8.14 16.06
C LEU A 201 -8.35 -8.48 16.54
N LYS A 202 -8.79 -9.72 16.32
CA LYS A 202 -10.08 -10.19 16.83
C LYS A 202 -10.12 -10.14 18.35
N GLY A 203 -9.09 -10.64 19.02
CA GLY A 203 -8.98 -10.55 20.48
C GLY A 203 -8.99 -9.10 20.98
N ALA A 204 -8.30 -8.19 20.29
CA ALA A 204 -8.32 -6.77 20.62
C ALA A 204 -9.70 -6.12 20.42
N PHE A 205 -10.45 -6.53 19.39
CA PHE A 205 -11.84 -6.09 19.18
C PHE A 205 -12.77 -6.61 20.27
N ASP A 206 -12.69 -7.91 20.58
CA ASP A 206 -13.55 -8.57 21.57
C ASP A 206 -13.36 -7.98 22.98
N ALA A 207 -12.17 -7.47 23.28
CA ALA A 207 -11.83 -6.79 24.53
C ALA A 207 -12.37 -5.35 24.64
N LEU A 208 -12.91 -4.77 23.56
CA LEU A 208 -13.51 -3.43 23.61
C LEU A 208 -14.89 -3.46 24.31
N PRO A 209 -15.30 -2.32 24.91
CA PRO A 209 -16.67 -2.11 25.38
C PRO A 209 -17.73 -2.36 24.29
N ASP A 210 -18.91 -2.84 24.68
CA ASP A 210 -19.98 -3.20 23.74
C ASP A 210 -20.47 -2.01 22.90
N ASP A 211 -20.53 -0.82 23.47
CA ASP A 211 -20.90 0.42 22.80
C ASP A 211 -19.89 0.82 21.72
N GLU A 212 -18.58 0.65 21.98
CA GLU A 212 -17.54 0.87 20.97
C GLU A 212 -17.59 -0.17 19.85
N LYS A 213 -17.84 -1.44 20.18
CA LYS A 213 -17.99 -2.52 19.19
C LYS A 213 -19.17 -2.26 18.27
N GLU A 214 -20.32 -1.87 18.82
CA GLU A 214 -21.52 -1.56 18.03
C GLU A 214 -21.28 -0.37 17.09
N GLU A 215 -20.65 0.70 17.59
CA GLU A 215 -20.29 1.86 16.77
C GLU A 215 -19.31 1.47 15.64
N GLY A 216 -18.27 0.70 15.95
CA GLY A 216 -17.32 0.20 14.97
C GLY A 216 -17.99 -0.59 13.85
N LEU A 217 -18.90 -1.50 14.20
CA LEU A 217 -19.68 -2.29 13.24
C LEU A 217 -20.58 -1.41 12.36
N LYS A 218 -21.22 -0.38 12.94
CA LYS A 218 -22.04 0.58 12.18
C LYS A 218 -21.21 1.31 11.13
N ILE A 219 -20.04 1.82 11.51
CA ILE A 219 -19.14 2.56 10.61
C ILE A 219 -18.67 1.67 9.46
N VAL A 220 -18.21 0.46 9.74
CA VAL A 220 -17.76 -0.49 8.70
C VAL A 220 -18.90 -0.85 7.74
N ARG A 221 -20.13 -1.01 8.25
CA ARG A 221 -21.31 -1.28 7.41
C ARG A 221 -21.61 -0.12 6.45
N ILE A 222 -21.48 1.11 6.91
CA ILE A 222 -21.66 2.31 6.08
C ILE A 222 -20.62 2.32 4.95
N PHE A 223 -19.35 2.05 5.24
CA PHE A 223 -18.31 2.00 4.22
C PHE A 223 -18.57 0.91 3.17
N ARG A 224 -18.92 -0.31 3.59
CA ARG A 224 -19.25 -1.40 2.67
C ARG A 224 -20.43 -1.07 1.75
N THR A 225 -21.43 -0.37 2.27
CA THR A 225 -22.60 0.03 1.48
C THR A 225 -22.20 1.06 0.42
N LYS A 226 -21.42 2.08 0.79
CA LYS A 226 -20.92 3.10 -0.15
C LYS A 226 -20.02 2.51 -1.23
N ASP A 227 -19.19 1.54 -0.88
CA ASP A 227 -18.30 0.89 -1.85
C ASP A 227 -19.10 0.06 -2.86
N ALA A 228 -20.16 -0.62 -2.41
CA ALA A 228 -21.07 -1.33 -3.30
C ALA A 228 -21.81 -0.39 -4.27
N GLU A 229 -22.28 0.78 -3.79
CA GLU A 229 -22.95 1.77 -4.64
C GLU A 229 -22.02 2.33 -5.73
N LYS A 230 -20.76 2.62 -5.38
CA LYS A 230 -19.75 3.07 -6.35
C LYS A 230 -19.47 2.02 -7.41
N GLU A 231 -19.47 0.73 -7.05
CA GLU A 231 -19.24 -0.36 -7.99
C GLU A 231 -20.37 -0.45 -9.03
N VAL A 232 -21.63 -0.30 -8.61
CA VAL A 232 -22.79 -0.30 -9.52
C VAL A 232 -22.70 0.87 -10.50
N LEU A 233 -22.50 2.10 -10.00
CA LEU A 233 -22.43 3.30 -10.83
C LEU A 233 -21.22 3.33 -11.75
N GLY A 234 -20.07 2.81 -11.29
CA GLY A 234 -18.86 2.69 -12.11
C GLY A 234 -19.00 1.65 -13.22
N GLY A 235 -19.76 0.58 -12.96
CA GLY A 235 -20.10 -0.44 -13.95
C GLY A 235 -21.03 0.04 -15.05
N GLU A 236 -21.93 0.99 -14.76
CA GLU A 236 -22.82 1.61 -15.74
C GLU A 236 -22.07 2.59 -16.66
N ARG A 237 -21.16 3.40 -16.11
CA ARG A 237 -20.35 4.35 -16.92
C ARG A 237 -19.39 3.68 -17.91
N ARG A 238 -19.08 2.39 -17.75
CA ARG A 238 -18.24 1.63 -18.69
C ARG A 238 -19.03 0.94 -19.80
N ARG A 239 -20.36 0.92 -19.71
CA ARG A 239 -21.25 0.29 -20.70
C ARG A 239 -21.84 1.28 -21.71
N ASN A 240 -21.71 2.58 -21.44
CA ASN A 240 -22.06 3.66 -22.36
C ASN A 240 -20.80 4.24 -22.99
#